data_AF-A0A3D9E5P3-F1
#
_entry.id   AF-A0A3D9E5P3-F1
#
_cell.length_a   1.000
_cell.length_b   1.000
_cell.length_c   1.000
_cell.angle_alpha   90.00
_cell.angle_beta   90.00
_cell.angle_gamma   90.00
#
_symmetry.space_group_name_H-M   'P 1'
#
loop_
_entity.id
_entity.type
_entity.pdbx_description
1 polymer ?
#
loop_
_entity_poly.entity_id
_entity_poly.type
_entity_poly.pdbx_seq_one_letter_code
_entity_poly.pdbx_strand_id
1 'polypeptide(L)'
;MGQTLRTRDADPVTSAEAVADTDLARSQMEVLAIFEIAREEGVTALAEHEVVAWGRRLGSTYSDQRLRSCCPELERKRWLTRTPTFKPGPTGTRRAEVWALAR
;
A
#
# COMPACT_ATOMS: atom_id res chain seq x y z
N MET A 1 -11.07 53.82 -16.79
CA MET A 1 -10.46 53.29 -15.55
C MET A 1 -10.85 51.83 -15.43
N GLY A 2 -10.18 50.93 -16.16
CA GLY A 2 -10.49 49.50 -16.15
C GLY A 2 -9.78 48.82 -14.98
N GLN A 3 -10.55 48.30 -14.02
CA GLN A 3 -10.00 47.43 -12.98
C GLN A 3 -9.74 46.06 -13.60
N THR A 4 -8.47 45.74 -13.86
CA THR A 4 -8.03 44.37 -14.11
C THR A 4 -8.30 43.53 -12.86
N LEU A 5 -9.27 42.62 -12.94
CA LEU A 5 -9.40 41.51 -12.02
C LEU A 5 -8.05 40.77 -11.99
N ARG A 6 -7.32 40.87 -10.89
CA ARG A 6 -6.28 39.91 -10.55
C ARG A 6 -6.99 38.61 -10.21
N THR A 7 -7.18 37.76 -11.22
CA THR A 7 -7.49 36.34 -11.02
C THR A 7 -6.43 35.80 -10.07
N ARG A 8 -6.85 35.43 -8.85
CA ARG A 8 -6.02 34.64 -7.95
C ARG A 8 -5.76 33.32 -8.68
N ASP A 9 -4.53 33.17 -9.13
CA ASP A 9 -3.94 31.93 -9.63
C ASP A 9 -4.22 30.86 -8.58
N ALA A 10 -5.15 29.94 -8.89
CA ALA A 10 -5.56 28.88 -8.00
C ALA A 10 -4.45 27.80 -8.00
N ASP A 11 -3.62 27.90 -6.97
CA ASP A 11 -2.72 26.91 -6.37
C ASP A 11 -2.36 25.64 -7.17
N PRO A 12 -1.16 25.58 -7.80
CA PRO A 12 -0.60 24.31 -8.32
C PRO A 12 -0.30 23.28 -7.21
N VAL A 13 -0.24 23.72 -5.94
CA VAL A 13 0.02 22.87 -4.78
C VAL A 13 -1.09 21.85 -4.56
N THR A 14 -2.36 22.24 -4.80
CA THR A 14 -3.50 21.32 -4.67
C THR A 14 -3.44 20.15 -5.65
N SER A 15 -2.82 20.32 -6.81
CA SER A 15 -2.71 19.25 -7.81
C SER A 15 -1.65 18.21 -7.45
N ALA A 16 -0.50 18.61 -6.91
CA ALA A 16 0.56 17.68 -6.54
C ALA A 16 0.19 16.82 -5.33
N GLU A 17 -0.43 17.42 -4.31
CA GLU A 17 -0.91 16.70 -3.13
C GLU A 17 -2.04 15.73 -3.48
N ALA A 18 -2.98 16.14 -4.34
CA ALA A 18 -4.05 15.27 -4.80
C ALA A 18 -3.53 14.06 -5.61
N VAL A 19 -2.50 14.25 -6.43
CA VAL A 19 -1.85 13.15 -7.17
C VAL A 19 -1.15 12.20 -6.20
N ALA A 20 -0.43 12.72 -5.20
CA ALA A 20 0.24 11.89 -4.19
C ALA A 20 -0.75 11.09 -3.33
N ASP A 21 -1.88 11.70 -2.96
CA ASP A 21 -2.96 11.02 -2.23
C ASP A 21 -3.63 9.93 -3.09
N THR A 22 -3.91 10.24 -4.37
CA THR A 22 -4.45 9.27 -5.31
C THR A 22 -3.50 8.09 -5.51
N ASP A 23 -2.20 8.36 -5.65
CA ASP A 23 -1.18 7.33 -5.78
C ASP A 23 -1.08 6.45 -4.52
N LEU A 24 -1.19 7.06 -3.34
CA LEU A 24 -1.29 6.36 -2.07
C LEU A 24 -2.50 5.44 -2.02
N ALA A 25 -3.67 5.94 -2.34
CA ALA A 25 -4.89 5.14 -2.37
C ALA A 25 -4.76 3.95 -3.34
N ARG A 26 -4.20 4.16 -4.54
CA ARG A 26 -3.97 3.09 -5.52
C ARG A 26 -3.01 2.02 -5.01
N SER A 27 -1.87 2.40 -4.44
CA SER A 27 -0.93 1.43 -3.86
C SER A 27 -1.54 0.62 -2.71
N GLN A 28 -2.41 1.24 -1.90
CA GLN A 28 -3.12 0.58 -0.82
C GLN A 28 -4.15 -0.43 -1.35
N MET A 29 -4.91 -0.06 -2.40
CA MET A 29 -5.84 -0.98 -3.07
C MET A 29 -5.10 -2.16 -3.70
N GLU A 30 -3.93 -1.94 -4.30
CA GLU A 30 -3.15 -3.02 -4.91
C GLU A 30 -2.66 -4.02 -3.86
N VAL A 31 -2.21 -3.54 -2.70
CA VAL A 31 -1.85 -4.43 -1.59
C VAL A 31 -3.06 -5.22 -1.10
N LEU A 32 -4.24 -4.60 -0.97
CA LEU A 32 -5.46 -5.35 -0.61
C LEU A 32 -5.82 -6.41 -1.67
N ALA A 33 -5.69 -6.09 -2.95
CA ALA A 33 -5.91 -7.04 -4.03
C ALA A 33 -4.92 -8.22 -3.97
N ILE A 34 -3.65 -7.97 -3.65
CA ILE A 34 -2.66 -9.03 -3.40
C ILE A 34 -3.14 -9.97 -2.29
N PHE A 35 -3.65 -9.44 -1.18
CA PHE A 35 -4.16 -10.27 -0.08
C PHE A 35 -5.41 -11.07 -0.48
N GLU A 36 -6.32 -10.48 -1.25
CA GLU A 36 -7.51 -11.18 -1.75
C GLU A 36 -7.12 -12.32 -2.71
N ILE A 37 -6.25 -12.07 -3.69
CA ILE A 37 -5.75 -13.08 -4.63
C ILE A 37 -5.01 -14.19 -3.88
N ALA A 38 -4.14 -13.83 -2.94
CA ALA A 38 -3.42 -14.81 -2.12
C ALA A 38 -4.39 -15.69 -1.32
N ARG A 39 -5.48 -15.11 -0.79
CA ARG A 39 -6.54 -15.86 -0.09
C ARG A 39 -7.23 -16.86 -1.01
N GLU A 40 -7.51 -16.47 -2.26
CA GLU A 40 -8.08 -17.37 -3.28
C GLU A 40 -7.12 -18.53 -3.63
N GLU A 41 -5.81 -18.29 -3.63
CA GLU A 41 -4.79 -19.34 -3.75
C GLU A 41 -4.53 -20.13 -2.43
N GLY A 42 -5.33 -19.89 -1.38
CA GLY A 42 -5.25 -20.61 -0.10
C GLY A 42 -4.27 -20.05 0.93
N VAL A 43 -3.64 -18.90 0.65
CA VAL A 43 -2.71 -18.21 1.55
C VAL A 43 -3.46 -17.14 2.35
N THR A 44 -3.72 -17.41 3.63
CA THR A 44 -4.55 -16.54 4.48
C THR A 44 -3.81 -15.34 5.09
N ALA A 45 -2.48 -15.36 5.06
CA ALA A 45 -1.65 -14.33 5.68
C ALA A 45 -0.30 -14.20 4.97
N LEU A 46 0.19 -12.97 4.83
CA LEU A 46 1.43 -12.63 4.12
C LEU A 46 2.34 -11.75 4.98
N ALA A 47 3.63 -12.01 4.90
CA ALA A 47 4.66 -11.09 5.36
C ALA A 47 4.95 -10.04 4.28
N GLU A 48 5.51 -8.89 4.68
CA GLU A 48 5.88 -7.79 3.78
C GLU A 48 6.70 -8.22 2.56
N HIS A 49 7.67 -9.12 2.75
CA HIS A 49 8.51 -9.60 1.66
C HIS A 49 7.75 -10.51 0.69
N GLU A 50 6.73 -11.22 1.16
CA GLU A 50 5.83 -12.00 0.30
C GLU A 50 4.93 -11.05 -0.47
N VAL A 51 4.37 -10.01 0.14
CA VAL A 51 3.57 -8.97 -0.55
C VAL A 51 4.38 -8.36 -1.71
N VAL A 52 5.67 -8.07 -1.50
CA VAL A 52 6.56 -7.62 -2.58
C VAL A 52 6.72 -8.68 -3.68
N ALA A 53 6.89 -9.95 -3.32
CA ALA A 53 7.01 -11.03 -4.30
C ALA A 53 5.73 -11.20 -5.14
N TRP A 54 4.56 -11.11 -4.50
CA TRP A 54 3.26 -11.10 -5.16
C TRP A 54 3.08 -9.89 -6.07
N GLY A 55 3.41 -8.69 -5.58
CA GLY A 55 3.37 -7.47 -6.39
C GLY A 55 4.21 -7.60 -7.65
N ARG A 56 5.44 -8.10 -7.54
CA ARG A 56 6.30 -8.37 -8.71
C ARG A 56 5.72 -9.41 -9.66
N ARG A 57 5.14 -10.50 -9.13
CA ARG A 57 4.48 -11.56 -9.92
C ARG A 57 3.29 -11.01 -10.71
N LEU A 58 2.53 -10.09 -10.11
CA LEU A 58 1.34 -9.48 -10.70
C LEU A 58 1.64 -8.25 -11.58
N GLY A 59 2.91 -7.83 -11.68
CA GLY A 59 3.31 -6.70 -12.51
C GLY A 59 3.11 -5.32 -11.87
N SER A 60 3.12 -5.24 -10.53
CA SER A 60 3.09 -3.98 -9.78
C SER A 60 4.17 -3.01 -10.28
N THR A 61 3.79 -1.76 -10.52
CA THR A 61 4.71 -0.68 -10.86
C THR A 61 5.23 0.05 -9.62
N TYR A 62 4.76 -0.32 -8.42
CA TYR A 62 5.16 0.32 -7.18
C TYR A 62 6.49 -0.24 -6.66
N SER A 63 7.31 0.64 -6.09
CA SER A 63 8.55 0.25 -5.43
C SER A 63 8.30 -0.72 -4.27
N ASP A 64 9.23 -1.65 -4.03
CA ASP A 64 9.17 -2.57 -2.89
C ASP A 64 8.86 -1.87 -1.56
N GLN A 65 9.50 -0.72 -1.32
CA GLN A 65 9.28 0.07 -0.10
C GLN A 65 7.83 0.54 0.03
N ARG A 66 7.18 0.91 -1.07
CA ARG A 66 5.79 1.37 -1.07
C ARG A 66 4.84 0.24 -0.68
N LEU A 67 5.03 -0.94 -1.25
CA LEU A 67 4.24 -2.14 -0.93
C LEU A 67 4.41 -2.54 0.55
N ARG A 68 5.64 -2.46 1.07
CA ARG A 68 5.92 -2.71 2.49
C ARG A 68 5.21 -1.72 3.40
N SER A 69 5.36 -0.42 3.14
CA SER A 69 4.74 0.64 3.95
C SER A 69 3.20 0.58 3.96
N CYS A 70 2.57 0.08 2.87
CA CYS A 70 1.12 -0.08 2.84
C CYS A 70 0.59 -1.05 3.90
N CYS A 71 1.35 -2.08 4.30
CA CYS A 71 0.89 -3.06 5.29
C CYS A 71 0.55 -2.43 6.66
N PRO A 72 1.48 -1.71 7.33
CA PRO A 72 1.17 -1.02 8.58
C PRO A 72 0.18 0.16 8.40
N GLU A 73 0.13 0.80 7.24
CA GLU A 73 -0.88 1.84 6.97
C GLU A 73 -2.30 1.26 6.89
N LEU A 74 -2.46 0.14 6.18
CA LEU A 74 -3.73 -0.58 6.08
C LEU A 74 -4.15 -1.21 7.42
N GLU A 75 -3.19 -1.60 8.26
CA GLU A 75 -3.47 -2.01 9.64
C GLU A 75 -4.06 -0.87 10.48
N ARG A 76 -3.48 0.34 10.41
CA ARG A 76 -4.04 1.53 11.11
C ARG A 76 -5.46 1.85 10.63
N LYS A 77 -5.73 1.62 9.34
CA LYS A 77 -7.06 1.78 8.74
C LYS A 77 -7.99 0.58 8.99
N ARG A 78 -7.54 -0.46 9.69
CA ARG A 78 -8.29 -1.71 10.00
C ARG A 78 -8.71 -2.54 8.78
N TRP A 79 -8.00 -2.42 7.66
CA TRP A 79 -8.20 -3.30 6.51
C TRP A 79 -7.33 -4.55 6.58
N LEU A 80 -6.18 -4.43 7.24
CA LEU A 80 -5.33 -5.56 7.60
C LEU A 80 -5.27 -5.69 9.12
N THR A 81 -4.98 -6.90 9.59
CA THR A 81 -4.69 -7.18 10.99
C THR A 81 -3.36 -7.92 11.09
N ARG A 82 -2.56 -7.56 12.09
CA ARG A 82 -1.32 -8.27 12.37
C ARG A 82 -1.65 -9.57 13.09
N THR A 83 -1.14 -10.68 12.56
CA THR A 83 -1.36 -11.99 13.16
C THR A 83 -0.31 -12.24 14.26
N PRO A 84 -0.58 -13.10 15.26
CA PRO A 84 0.42 -13.50 16.24
C PRO A 84 1.49 -14.44 15.65
N THR A 85 1.36 -14.81 14.37
CA THR A 85 2.29 -15.72 13.68
C THR A 85 3.40 -14.94 13.00
N PHE A 86 4.56 -15.58 12.92
CA PHE A 86 5.71 -15.01 12.22
C PHE A 86 6.25 -16.01 11.21
N LYS A 87 6.59 -15.50 10.02
CA LYS A 87 7.24 -16.26 8.95
C LYS A 87 8.75 -16.03 8.94
N PRO A 88 9.56 -16.93 8.37
CA PRO A 88 10.97 -16.63 8.14
C PRO A 88 11.11 -15.40 7.24
N GLY A 89 12.02 -14.49 7.60
CA GLY A 89 12.38 -13.35 6.76
C GLY A 89 13.16 -13.80 5.52
N PRO A 90 13.37 -12.90 4.55
CA PRO A 90 13.96 -13.24 3.25
C PRO A 90 15.38 -13.82 3.33
N THR A 91 16.14 -13.52 4.38
CA THR A 91 17.50 -14.04 4.63
C THR A 91 17.53 -15.18 5.66
N GLY A 92 16.37 -15.63 6.16
CA GLY A 92 16.25 -16.66 7.19
C GLY A 92 16.73 -16.28 8.60
N THR A 93 17.35 -15.11 8.77
CA THR A 93 18.02 -14.71 10.02
C THR A 93 17.09 -14.03 11.02
N ARG A 94 15.98 -13.46 10.56
CA ARG A 94 14.98 -12.79 11.39
C ARG A 94 13.59 -13.29 11.03
N ARG A 95 12.69 -13.30 12.00
CA ARG A 95 11.28 -13.59 11.77
C ARG A 95 10.58 -12.31 11.29
N ALA A 96 9.76 -12.42 10.27
CA ALA A 96 8.96 -11.33 9.72
C ALA A 96 7.54 -11.38 10.31
N GLU A 97 7.02 -10.21 10.64
CA GLU A 97 5.61 -10.03 10.98
C GLU A 97 4.73 -10.38 9.77
N VAL A 98 3.51 -10.83 10.08
CA VAL A 98 2.58 -11.32 9.07
C VAL A 98 1.24 -10.63 9.27
N TRP A 99 0.69 -10.14 8.18
CA TRP A 99 -0.63 -9.52 8.12
C TRP A 99 -1.63 -10.46 7.47
N ALA A 100 -2.90 -10.28 7.79
CA ALA A 100 -4.03 -10.91 7.13
C ALA A 100 -5.12 -9.86 6.89
N LEU A 101 -6.07 -10.16 6.01
CA LEU A 101 -7.26 -9.33 5.84
C LEU A 101 -8.02 -9.23 7.16
N ALA A 102 -8.43 -8.02 7.52
CA ALA A 102 -9.34 -7.83 8.64
C ALA A 102 -10.69 -8.47 8.31
N ARG A 103 -11.29 -9.14 9.30
CA ARG A 103 -12.62 -9.76 9.21
C ARG A 103 -13.73 -8.75 9.48
#